data_AF-A0A947QL23-F1
#
_entry.id   AF-A0A947QL23-F1
#
_cell.length_a   1.000
_cell.length_b   1.000
_cell.length_c   1.000
_cell.angle_alpha   90.00
_cell.angle_beta   90.00
_cell.angle_gamma   90.00
#
_symmetry.space_group_name_H-M   'P 1'
#
loop_
_entity.id
_entity.type
_entity.pdbx_description
1 polymer ?
#
loop_
_entity_poly.entity_id
_entity_poly.type
_entity_poly.pdbx_seq_one_letter_code
_entity_poly.pdbx_strand_id
1 'polypeptide(L)' 'MRNVQSISVTIPTALAIMLDKLQKEEMKSCSGIVTEALKEYVDWQQFKKIQKELSLMARAKNITTEEDVNRIIHEIR' A
#
# COMPACT_ATOMS: atom_id res chain seq x y z
N MET A 1 -22.14 -15.76 -2.95
CA MET A 1 -22.06 -14.63 -3.90
C MET A 1 -20.70 -13.97 -3.76
N ARG A 2 -20.00 -13.65 -4.86
CA ARG A 2 -18.77 -12.84 -4.78
C ARG A 2 -19.19 -11.41 -4.40
N ASN A 3 -18.69 -10.90 -3.27
CA ASN A 3 -18.99 -9.55 -2.80
C ASN A 3 -18.09 -8.56 -3.56
N VAL A 4 -18.51 -8.19 -4.77
CA VAL A 4 -17.76 -7.30 -5.68
C VAL A 4 -18.64 -6.15 -6.15
N GLN A 5 -18.06 -4.95 -6.25
CA GLN A 5 -18.72 -3.75 -6.77
C GLN A 5 -17.97 -3.28 -8.02
N SER A 6 -18.70 -3.03 -9.11
CA SER A 6 -18.14 -2.47 -10.32
C SER A 6 -17.94 -0.96 -10.19
N ILE A 7 -16.81 -0.46 -10.69
CA ILE A 7 -16.54 0.98 -10.83
C ILE A 7 -16.28 1.31 -12.29
N SER A 8 -16.63 2.53 -12.70
CA SER A 8 -16.27 3.09 -14.01
C SER A 8 -15.46 4.36 -13.78
N VAL A 9 -14.32 4.47 -14.46
CA VAL A 9 -13.39 5.58 -14.30
C VAL A 9 -12.87 6.02 -15.66
N THR A 10 -12.65 7.32 -15.82
CA THR A 10 -11.98 7.88 -16.99
C THR A 10 -10.50 8.06 -16.66
N ILE A 11 -9.63 7.55 -17.53
CA ILE A 11 -8.17 7.66 -17.39
C ILE A 11 -7.57 8.31 -18.64
N PRO A 12 -6.37 8.93 -18.53
CA PRO A 12 -5.67 9.44 -19.70
C PRO A 12 -5.43 8.35 -20.75
N THR A 13 -5.57 8.68 -22.04
CA THR A 13 -5.37 7.73 -23.14
C THR A 13 -3.99 7.05 -23.10
N ALA A 14 -2.95 7.80 -22.75
CA ALA A 14 -1.60 7.25 -22.60
C ALA A 14 -1.55 6.14 -21.52
N LEU A 15 -2.28 6.32 -20.42
CA LEU A 15 -2.36 5.31 -19.35
C LEU A 15 -3.15 4.08 -19.80
N ALA A 16 -4.23 4.27 -20.56
CA ALA A 16 -4.97 3.15 -21.15
C ALA A 16 -4.08 2.30 -22.09
N ILE A 17 -3.23 2.95 -22.89
CA ILE A 17 -2.26 2.26 -23.77
C ILE A 17 -1.24 1.47 -22.94
N MET A 18 -0.72 2.05 -21.86
CA MET A 18 0.22 1.35 -20.96
C MET A 18 -0.45 0.16 -20.27
N LEU A 19 -1.72 0.30 -19.85
CA LEU A 19 -2.49 -0.77 -19.24
C LEU A 19 -2.76 -1.92 -20.22
N ASP A 20 -3.04 -1.64 -21.49
CA ASP A 20 -3.19 -2.69 -22.53
C ASP A 20 -1.89 -3.49 -22.74
N LYS A 21 -0.73 -2.81 -22.72
CA LYS A 21 0.57 -3.48 -22.79
C LYS A 21 0.82 -4.36 -21.57
N LEU A 22 0.60 -3.83 -20.37
CA LEU A 22 0.76 -4.59 -19.11
C LEU A 22 -0.12 -5.84 -19.06
N GLN A 23 -1.37 -5.75 -19.54
CA GLN A 23 -2.25 -6.92 -19.62
C GLN A 23 -1.65 -8.05 -20.47
N LYS A 24 -1.01 -7.71 -21.60
CA LYS A 24 -0.38 -8.68 -22.51
C LYS A 24 0.90 -9.25 -21.92
N GLU A 25 1.71 -8.42 -21.28
CA GLU A 25 3.00 -8.81 -20.67
C GLU A 25 2.80 -9.71 -19.45
N GLU A 26 1.86 -9.37 -18.57
CA GLU A 26 1.62 -10.11 -17.32
C GLU A 26 0.56 -11.21 -17.45
N MET A 27 -0.09 -11.33 -18.61
CA MET A 27 -1.23 -12.24 -18.82
C MET A 27 -2.35 -12.05 -17.78
N LYS A 28 -2.57 -10.80 -17.34
CA LYS A 28 -3.60 -10.43 -16.35
C LYS A 28 -4.73 -9.64 -17.00
N SER A 29 -5.92 -9.74 -16.42
CA SER A 29 -7.05 -8.89 -16.81
C SER A 29 -6.86 -7.45 -16.33
N CYS A 30 -7.41 -6.48 -17.06
CA CYS A 30 -7.50 -5.07 -16.64
C CYS A 30 -8.01 -4.93 -15.19
N SER A 31 -9.11 -5.63 -14.86
CA SER A 31 -9.66 -5.63 -13.50
C SER A 31 -8.69 -6.19 -12.46
N GLY A 32 -7.89 -7.20 -12.80
CA GLY A 32 -6.88 -7.76 -11.91
C GLY A 32 -5.79 -6.74 -11.60
N ILE A 33 -5.19 -6.15 -12.64
CA ILE A 33 -4.15 -5.13 -12.50
C ILE A 33 -4.66 -3.92 -11.71
N VAL A 34 -5.84 -3.42 -12.04
CA VAL A 34 -6.44 -2.27 -11.35
C VAL A 34 -6.74 -2.60 -9.88
N THR A 35 -7.23 -3.81 -9.60
CA THR A 35 -7.51 -4.23 -8.21
C THR A 35 -6.22 -4.35 -7.39
N GLU A 36 -5.17 -4.94 -7.96
CA GLU A 36 -3.86 -5.07 -7.32
C GLU A 36 -3.26 -3.69 -7.03
N ALA A 37 -3.19 -2.83 -8.04
CA ALA A 37 -2.65 -1.47 -7.89
C ALA A 37 -3.45 -0.64 -6.86
N LEU A 38 -4.79 -0.75 -6.87
CA LEU A 38 -5.63 -0.04 -5.90
C LEU A 38 -5.41 -0.57 -4.48
N LYS A 39 -5.27 -1.89 -4.32
CA LYS A 39 -4.99 -2.51 -3.02
C LYS A 39 -3.64 -2.04 -2.47
N GLU A 40 -2.58 -2.11 -3.27
CA GLU A 40 -1.25 -1.63 -2.88
C GLU A 40 -1.28 -0.15 -2.49
N TYR A 41 -1.99 0.68 -3.25
CA TYR A 41 -2.15 2.09 -2.91
C TYR A 41 -2.84 2.27 -1.56
N VAL A 42 -3.95 1.57 -1.30
CA VAL A 42 -4.68 1.66 -0.03
C VAL A 42 -3.82 1.18 1.15
N ASP A 43 -3.18 0.04 1.01
CA ASP A 43 -2.31 -0.54 2.04
C ASP A 43 -1.16 0.42 2.39
N TRP A 44 -0.56 1.03 1.37
CA TRP A 44 0.49 2.03 1.56
C TRP A 44 0.01 3.30 2.27
N GLN A 45 -1.20 3.78 1.93
CA GLN A 45 -1.80 4.93 2.64
C GLN A 45 -2.10 4.61 4.11
N GLN A 46 -2.54 3.38 4.41
CA GLN A 46 -2.77 2.94 5.79
C GLN A 46 -1.45 2.85 6.56
N PHE A 47 -0.42 2.23 5.96
CA PHE A 47 0.91 2.15 6.55
C PHE A 47 1.46 3.55 6.89
N LYS A 48 1.36 4.51 5.97
CA LYS A 48 1.80 5.89 6.22
C LYS A 48 1.11 6.55 7.41
N LYS A 49 -0.19 6.30 7.61
CA LYS A 49 -0.93 6.81 8.76
C LYS A 49 -0.41 6.21 10.05
N ILE A 50 -0.30 4.88 10.11
CA ILE A 50 0.22 4.16 11.26
C ILE A 50 1.66 4.60 11.59
N GLN A 51 2.51 4.68 10.57
CA GLN A 51 3.90 5.13 10.73
C GLN A 51 3.97 6.54 11.33
N LYS A 52 3.11 7.47 10.87
CA LYS A 52 3.07 8.83 11.40
C LYS A 52 2.67 8.84 12.88
N GLU A 53 1.63 8.11 13.25
CA GLU A 53 1.15 8.02 14.63
C GLU A 53 2.20 7.38 15.54
N LEU A 54 2.77 6.25 15.12
CA LEU A 54 3.82 5.56 15.87
C LEU A 54 5.08 6.41 16.00
N SER A 55 5.46 7.16 14.95
CA SER A 55 6.62 8.06 15.01
C SER A 55 6.44 9.17 16.05
N LEU A 56 5.23 9.73 16.17
CA LEU A 56 4.93 10.72 17.22
C LEU A 56 5.04 10.11 18.63
N MET A 57 4.49 8.91 18.82
CA MET A 57 4.59 8.20 20.09
C MET A 57 6.03 7.80 20.45
N ALA A 58 6.80 7.33 19.47
CA ALA A 58 8.20 6.96 19.63
C ALA A 58 9.04 8.17 20.05
N ARG A 59 8.87 9.31 19.38
CA ARG A 59 9.52 10.58 19.74
C ARG A 59 9.19 11.02 21.17
N ALA A 60 7.92 10.95 21.57
CA ALA A 60 7.52 11.28 22.94
C ALA A 60 8.17 10.37 24.00
N LYS A 61 8.58 9.16 23.60
CA LYS A 61 9.29 8.19 24.44
C LYS A 61 10.82 8.19 24.25
N ASN A 62 11.37 9.16 23.50
CA ASN A 62 12.78 9.23 23.12
C ASN A 62 13.31 7.98 22.38
N ILE A 63 12.43 7.25 21.69
CA ILE A 63 12.80 6.13 20.82
C ILE A 63 13.04 6.72 19.44
N THR A 64 14.31 6.88 19.07
CA THR A 64 14.68 7.58 17.83
C THR A 64 15.63 6.80 16.94
N THR A 65 16.26 5.74 17.47
CA THR A 65 17.16 4.88 16.72
C THR A 65 16.65 3.45 16.61
N GLU A 66 17.25 2.69 15.70
CA GLU A 66 16.95 1.27 15.56
C GLU A 66 17.37 0.48 16.81
N GLU A 67 18.45 0.89 17.47
CA GLU A 67 18.93 0.30 18.73
C GLU A 67 17.91 0.50 19.87
N ASP A 68 17.25 1.66 19.96
CA ASP A 68 16.19 1.89 20.94
C ASP A 68 15.02 0.92 20.73
N VAL A 69 14.64 0.68 19.48
CA VAL A 69 13.59 -0.27 19.11
C VAL A 69 14.01 -1.70 19.47
N ASN A 70 15.24 -2.07 19.10
CA ASN A 70 15.78 -3.40 19.37
C ASN A 70 15.84 -3.69 20.87
N ARG A 71 16.28 -2.73 21.70
CA ARG A 71 16.28 -2.86 23.17
C ARG A 71 14.87 -3.16 23.69
N ILE A 72 13.87 -2.38 23.28
CA ILE A 72 12.49 -2.54 23.76
C ILE A 72 11.90 -3.89 23.35
N ILE A 73 12.14 -4.32 22.11
CA ILE A 73 11.64 -5.62 21.63
C ILE A 73 12.29 -6.78 22.41
N HIS A 74 13.59 -6.69 22.72
CA HIS A 74 14.28 -7.72 23.50
C HIS A 74 13.85 -7.75 24.97
N GLU A 75 13.45 -6.61 25.55
CA GLU A 75 12.95 -6.55 26.93
C GLU A 75 11.52 -7.12 27.09
N ILE A 76 10.71 -7.13 26.02
CA ILE A 76 9.32 -7.62 26.04
C ILE A 76 9.24 -9.11 25.67
N ARG A 77 10.29 -9.67 25.06
CA ARG A 77 10.32 -11.04 24.52
C ARG A 77 10.93 -12.03 25.49
#